data_AF-A0A8T2Q872-F1
#
_entry.id   AF-A0A8T2Q872-F1
#
_cell.length_a   1.000
_cell.length_b   1.000
_cell.length_c   1.000
_cell.angle_alpha   90.00
_cell.angle_beta   90.00
_cell.angle_gamma   90.00
#
_symmetry.space_group_name_H-M   'P 1'
#
loop_
_entity.id
_entity.type
_entity.pdbx_description
1 polymer ?
#
loop_
_entity_poly.entity_id
_entity_poly.type
_entity_poly.pdbx_seq_one_letter_code
_entity_poly.pdbx_strand_id
1 'polypeptide(L)'
;MGFTLLSVHIMGCIWYLLAERYHNPKRTWIGVHLQNFKQESIGKRYVYALFWSMITIASLGYGNLTAVNPVERLYTMLCMFYKSGAAYLIGNMADLAVDITRRTQKFRISVEAVSRFAIQNHLASSLRDQMMNYMSLKFKTESLQQEEIMSMLPKAMRTSICQHLFFPTLKKAYLFHGTSNDFILQLIAENESGILPTW
;
A
#
# COMPACT_ATOMS: atom_id res chain seq x y z
N MET A 1 -8.48 -4.56 -9.58
CA MET A 1 -9.72 -5.38 -9.66
C MET A 1 -10.04 -5.84 -11.10
N GLY A 2 -9.85 -5.01 -12.13
CA GLY A 2 -10.09 -5.45 -13.53
C GLY A 2 -9.20 -6.62 -14.01
N PHE A 3 -7.92 -6.65 -13.61
CA PHE A 3 -6.98 -7.71 -13.96
C PHE A 3 -7.42 -9.12 -13.50
N THR A 4 -7.96 -9.23 -12.28
CA THR A 4 -8.40 -10.51 -11.73
C THR A 4 -9.67 -11.01 -12.42
N LEU A 5 -10.62 -10.11 -12.72
CA LEU A 5 -11.83 -10.46 -13.47
C LEU A 5 -11.52 -10.96 -14.89
N LEU A 6 -10.62 -10.27 -15.60
CA LEU A 6 -10.19 -10.70 -16.93
C LEU A 6 -9.47 -12.06 -16.87
N SER A 7 -8.62 -12.27 -15.85
CA SER A 7 -7.93 -13.55 -15.63
C SER A 7 -8.92 -14.70 -15.41
N VAL A 8 -9.94 -14.51 -14.56
CA VAL A 8 -10.99 -15.52 -14.30
C VAL A 8 -11.76 -15.83 -15.60
N HIS A 9 -12.10 -14.82 -16.40
CA HIS A 9 -12.80 -15.00 -17.67
C HIS A 9 -11.97 -15.81 -18.67
N ILE A 10 -10.72 -15.40 -18.93
CA ILE A 10 -9.82 -16.08 -19.87
C ILE A 10 -9.58 -17.52 -19.43
N MET A 11 -9.32 -17.73 -18.13
CA MET A 11 -9.06 -19.05 -17.58
C MET A 11 -10.27 -19.99 -17.75
N GLY A 12 -11.48 -19.48 -17.57
CA GLY A 12 -12.72 -20.24 -17.75
C GLY A 12 -13.02 -20.54 -19.21
N CYS A 13 -12.84 -19.57 -20.09
CA CYS A 13 -13.03 -19.77 -21.54
C CYS A 13 -12.06 -20.82 -22.10
N ILE A 14 -10.79 -20.77 -21.72
CA ILE A 14 -9.80 -21.80 -22.10
C ILE A 14 -10.18 -23.16 -21.51
N TRP A 15 -10.64 -23.20 -20.25
CA TRP A 15 -11.07 -24.45 -19.60
C TRP A 15 -12.24 -25.14 -20.32
N TYR A 16 -13.23 -24.35 -20.77
CA TYR A 16 -14.31 -24.86 -21.61
C TYR A 16 -13.81 -25.31 -22.99
N LEU A 17 -12.93 -24.52 -23.62
CA LEU A 17 -12.37 -24.84 -24.94
C LEU A 17 -11.61 -26.18 -24.94
N LEU A 18 -10.87 -26.47 -23.87
CA LEU A 18 -10.17 -27.75 -23.71
C LEU A 18 -11.14 -28.93 -23.68
N ALA A 19 -12.27 -28.81 -22.98
CA ALA A 19 -13.31 -29.85 -22.96
C ALA A 19 -14.02 -29.99 -24.31
N GLU A 20 -14.28 -28.89 -25.02
CA GLU A 20 -14.99 -28.92 -26.30
C GLU A 20 -14.16 -29.56 -27.42
N ARG A 21 -12.85 -29.29 -27.45
CA ARG A 21 -11.89 -29.80 -28.45
C ARG A 21 -11.37 -31.20 -28.15
N TYR A 22 -11.64 -31.75 -26.97
CA TYR A 22 -11.17 -33.09 -26.63
C TYR A 22 -11.95 -34.16 -27.41
N HIS A 23 -11.24 -35.18 -27.90
CA HIS A 23 -11.80 -36.25 -28.74
C HIS A 23 -12.99 -36.98 -28.07
N ASN A 24 -12.88 -37.24 -26.76
CA ASN A 24 -13.92 -37.95 -26.00
C ASN A 24 -14.67 -37.00 -25.06
N PRO A 25 -15.83 -36.43 -25.46
CA PRO A 25 -16.52 -35.39 -24.69
C PRO A 25 -16.94 -35.86 -23.29
N LYS A 26 -17.22 -37.16 -23.12
CA LYS A 26 -17.58 -37.76 -21.82
C LYS A 26 -16.42 -37.87 -20.82
N ARG A 27 -15.16 -37.79 -21.29
CA ARG A 27 -13.95 -37.86 -20.45
C ARG A 27 -13.32 -36.48 -20.26
N THR A 28 -14.15 -35.50 -19.92
CA THR A 28 -13.77 -34.11 -19.66
C THR A 28 -14.34 -33.66 -18.32
N TRP A 29 -13.79 -32.59 -17.76
CA TRP A 29 -14.23 -32.03 -16.48
C TRP A 29 -15.74 -31.73 -16.43
N ILE A 30 -16.35 -31.30 -17.55
CA ILE A 30 -17.78 -30.99 -17.64
C ILE A 30 -18.60 -32.20 -18.11
N GLY A 31 -18.04 -33.03 -18.99
CA GLY A 31 -18.74 -34.17 -19.59
C GLY A 31 -19.06 -35.30 -18.62
N VAL A 32 -18.32 -35.38 -17.51
CA VAL A 32 -18.62 -36.32 -16.41
C VAL A 32 -19.90 -35.91 -15.66
N HIS A 33 -20.22 -34.63 -15.59
CA HIS A 33 -21.42 -34.12 -14.92
C HIS A 33 -22.58 -33.87 -15.87
N LEU A 34 -22.28 -33.43 -17.10
CA LEU A 34 -23.26 -33.14 -18.15
C LEU A 34 -22.90 -33.92 -19.41
N GLN A 35 -23.53 -35.09 -19.60
CA GLN A 35 -23.25 -35.99 -20.72
C GLN A 35 -23.39 -35.32 -22.09
N ASN A 36 -24.36 -34.40 -22.24
CA ASN A 36 -24.63 -33.63 -23.47
C ASN A 36 -24.39 -32.13 -23.28
N PHE A 37 -23.30 -31.74 -22.59
CA PHE A 37 -23.01 -30.31 -22.35
C PHE A 37 -22.95 -29.46 -23.63
N LYS A 38 -22.65 -30.05 -24.80
CA LYS A 38 -22.66 -29.37 -26.10
C LYS A 38 -24.05 -28.97 -26.62
N GLN A 39 -25.13 -29.45 -26.00
CA GLN A 39 -26.52 -29.07 -26.34
C GLN A 39 -27.12 -28.09 -25.33
N GLU A 40 -26.45 -27.85 -24.19
CA GLU A 40 -26.92 -26.96 -23.12
C GLU A 40 -26.83 -25.49 -23.50
N SER A 41 -27.52 -24.58 -22.80
CA SER A 41 -27.40 -23.16 -23.10
C SER A 41 -25.97 -22.63 -22.88
N ILE A 42 -25.54 -21.66 -23.68
CA ILE A 42 -24.21 -21.03 -23.57
C ILE A 42 -24.01 -20.45 -22.16
N GLY A 43 -25.05 -19.82 -21.62
CA GLY A 43 -25.03 -19.27 -20.25
C GLY A 43 -24.73 -20.32 -19.19
N LYS A 44 -25.37 -21.50 -19.28
CA LYS A 44 -25.12 -22.60 -18.34
C LYS A 44 -23.68 -23.09 -18.44
N ARG A 45 -23.16 -23.34 -19.65
CA ARG A 45 -21.76 -23.75 -19.86
C ARG A 45 -20.76 -22.73 -19.31
N TYR A 46 -21.03 -21.45 -19.56
CA TYR A 46 -20.18 -20.35 -19.11
C TYR A 46 -20.17 -20.21 -17.59
N VAL A 47 -21.32 -20.35 -16.92
CA VAL A 47 -21.40 -20.33 -15.46
C VAL A 47 -20.58 -21.47 -14.84
N TYR A 48 -20.64 -22.69 -15.38
CA TYR A 48 -19.82 -23.80 -14.89
C TYR A 48 -18.32 -23.53 -15.06
N ALA A 49 -17.91 -22.97 -16.20
CA ALA A 49 -16.51 -22.67 -16.50
C ALA A 49 -15.95 -21.53 -15.65
N LEU A 50 -16.74 -20.47 -15.45
CA LEU A 50 -16.40 -19.37 -14.54
C LEU A 50 -16.36 -19.83 -13.08
N PHE A 51 -17.33 -20.65 -12.67
CA PHE A 51 -17.37 -21.19 -11.31
C PHE A 51 -16.09 -21.97 -11.02
N TRP A 52 -15.67 -22.88 -11.91
CA TRP A 52 -14.38 -23.58 -11.78
C TRP A 52 -13.19 -22.62 -11.70
N SER A 53 -13.18 -21.57 -12.50
CA SER A 53 -12.07 -20.62 -12.54
C SER A 53 -11.99 -19.78 -11.26
N MET A 54 -13.14 -19.37 -10.74
CA MET A 54 -13.27 -18.61 -9.51
C MET A 54 -12.82 -19.44 -8.31
N ILE A 55 -13.25 -20.70 -8.18
CA ILE A 55 -12.82 -21.56 -7.06
C ILE A 55 -11.33 -21.90 -7.12
N THR A 56 -10.76 -22.00 -8.32
CA THR A 56 -9.33 -22.27 -8.54
C THR A 56 -8.48 -21.07 -8.14
N ILE A 57 -8.84 -19.86 -8.59
CA ILE A 57 -8.14 -18.63 -8.21
C ILE A 57 -8.30 -18.32 -6.72
N ALA A 58 -9.51 -18.49 -6.18
CA ALA A 58 -9.80 -18.31 -4.75
C ALA A 58 -9.20 -19.42 -3.87
N SER A 59 -8.60 -20.46 -4.48
CA SER A 59 -8.01 -21.61 -3.77
C SER A 59 -8.98 -22.35 -2.84
N LEU A 60 -10.27 -22.36 -3.17
CA LEU A 60 -11.31 -23.08 -2.42
C LEU A 60 -11.28 -24.57 -2.72
N GLY A 61 -11.11 -24.95 -4.00
CA GLY A 61 -10.83 -26.32 -4.39
C GLY A 61 -11.85 -27.38 -3.94
N TYR A 62 -13.16 -27.11 -4.09
CA TYR A 62 -14.23 -28.03 -3.65
C TYR A 62 -14.18 -29.45 -4.25
N GLY A 63 -13.37 -29.70 -5.28
CA GLY A 63 -13.19 -31.03 -5.87
C GLY A 63 -14.38 -31.52 -6.70
N ASN A 64 -15.43 -30.72 -6.84
CA ASN A 64 -16.63 -31.05 -7.61
C ASN A 64 -16.43 -30.94 -9.12
N LEU A 65 -15.47 -30.15 -9.59
CA LEU A 65 -15.12 -30.00 -11.00
C LEU A 65 -13.61 -30.21 -11.15
N THR A 66 -13.22 -31.43 -11.52
CA THR A 66 -11.80 -31.85 -11.55
C THR A 66 -11.35 -32.24 -12.94
N ALA A 67 -10.05 -32.13 -13.17
CA ALA A 67 -9.40 -32.52 -14.41
C ALA A 67 -9.46 -34.05 -14.60
N VAL A 68 -10.08 -34.50 -15.69
CA VAL A 68 -10.26 -35.93 -15.98
C VAL A 68 -9.17 -36.44 -16.91
N ASN A 69 -8.83 -35.64 -17.93
CA ASN A 69 -7.85 -36.02 -18.95
C ASN A 69 -6.45 -35.39 -18.70
N PRO A 70 -5.38 -35.93 -19.31
CA PRO A 70 -4.02 -35.43 -19.11
C PRO A 70 -3.83 -33.95 -19.51
N VAL A 71 -4.54 -33.49 -20.54
CA VAL A 71 -4.45 -32.11 -21.04
C VAL A 71 -5.05 -31.14 -20.02
N GLU A 72 -6.22 -31.46 -19.48
CA GLU A 72 -6.88 -30.74 -18.40
C GLU A 72 -6.01 -30.69 -17.13
N ARG A 73 -5.33 -31.80 -16.80
CA ARG A 73 -4.43 -31.87 -15.64
C ARG A 73 -3.23 -30.95 -15.81
N LEU A 74 -2.60 -30.96 -16.98
CA LEU A 74 -1.48 -30.06 -17.31
C LEU A 74 -1.92 -28.59 -17.23
N TYR A 75 -3.07 -28.26 -17.81
CA TYR A 75 -3.61 -26.90 -17.74
C TYR A 75 -3.89 -26.47 -16.30
N THR A 76 -4.52 -27.34 -15.49
CA THR A 76 -4.77 -27.06 -14.08
C THR A 76 -3.47 -26.80 -13.31
N MET A 77 -2.40 -27.55 -13.58
CA MET A 77 -1.08 -27.30 -12.98
C MET A 77 -0.55 -25.91 -13.35
N LEU A 78 -0.63 -25.51 -14.63
CA LEU A 78 -0.22 -24.18 -15.07
C LEU A 78 -1.04 -23.05 -14.40
N CYS A 79 -2.36 -23.24 -14.27
CA CYS A 79 -3.22 -22.30 -13.55
C CYS A 79 -2.83 -22.15 -12.07
N MET A 80 -2.39 -23.23 -11.42
CA MET A 80 -1.91 -23.20 -10.03
C MET A 80 -0.61 -22.39 -9.88
N PHE A 81 0.31 -22.45 -10.84
CA PHE A 81 1.49 -21.58 -10.85
C PHE A 81 1.14 -20.12 -11.15
N TYR A 82 0.22 -19.88 -12.08
CA TYR A 82 -0.24 -18.54 -12.42
C TYR A 82 -0.86 -17.82 -11.21
N LYS A 83 -1.73 -18.50 -10.44
CA LYS A 83 -2.39 -17.86 -9.30
C LYS A 83 -1.41 -17.43 -8.20
N SER A 84 -0.31 -18.15 -7.98
CA SER A 84 0.70 -17.74 -7.00
C SER A 84 1.40 -16.44 -7.41
N GLY A 85 1.71 -16.29 -8.70
CA GLY A 85 2.25 -15.04 -9.24
C GLY A 85 1.26 -13.89 -9.14
N ALA A 86 -0.02 -14.15 -9.47
CA ALA A 86 -1.08 -13.15 -9.35
C ALA A 86 -1.30 -12.70 -7.89
N ALA A 87 -1.25 -13.62 -6.92
CA ALA A 87 -1.35 -13.29 -5.49
C ALA A 87 -0.20 -12.38 -5.03
N TYR A 88 1.02 -12.65 -5.48
CA TYR A 88 2.18 -11.80 -5.20
C TYR A 88 2.00 -10.37 -5.75
N LEU A 89 1.52 -10.24 -6.99
CA LEU A 89 1.24 -8.93 -7.58
C LEU A 89 0.18 -8.16 -6.79
N ILE A 90 -0.90 -8.83 -6.38
CA ILE A 90 -1.96 -8.22 -5.57
C ILE A 90 -1.42 -7.78 -4.20
N GLY A 91 -0.57 -8.59 -3.57
CA GLY A 91 0.09 -8.24 -2.30
C GLY A 91 0.91 -6.95 -2.42
N ASN A 92 1.79 -6.86 -3.42
CA ASN A 92 2.59 -5.65 -3.65
C ASN A 92 1.71 -4.42 -3.93
N MET A 93 0.60 -4.57 -4.65
CA MET A 93 -0.34 -3.46 -4.87
C MET A 93 -1.01 -3.01 -3.57
N ALA A 94 -1.34 -3.94 -2.68
CA ALA A 94 -1.89 -3.62 -1.37
C ALA A 94 -0.87 -2.89 -0.49
N ASP A 95 0.38 -3.33 -0.48
CA ASP A 95 1.46 -2.66 0.26
C ASP A 95 1.68 -1.23 -0.25
N LEU A 96 1.67 -1.02 -1.56
CA LEU A 96 1.76 0.32 -2.15
C LEU A 96 0.57 1.21 -1.75
N ALA A 97 -0.65 0.67 -1.74
CA ALA A 97 -1.83 1.41 -1.32
C ALA A 97 -1.78 1.80 0.17
N VAL A 98 -1.26 0.90 1.01
CA VAL A 98 -0.97 1.19 2.42
C VAL A 98 0.07 2.29 2.52
N ASP A 99 1.16 2.23 1.75
CA ASP A 99 2.22 3.25 1.81
C ASP A 99 1.72 4.64 1.38
N ILE A 100 0.92 4.73 0.32
CA ILE A 100 0.26 5.96 -0.12
C ILE A 100 -0.59 6.58 1.01
N THR A 101 -1.27 5.75 1.80
CA THR A 101 -2.16 6.20 2.87
C THR A 101 -1.48 6.29 4.24
N ARG A 102 -0.24 5.79 4.37
CA ARG A 102 0.51 5.63 5.63
C ARG A 102 0.64 6.94 6.39
N ARG A 103 0.95 8.03 5.70
CA ARG A 103 1.10 9.36 6.32
C ARG A 103 -0.19 9.84 6.98
N THR A 104 -1.31 9.77 6.26
CA THR A 104 -2.62 10.16 6.78
C THR A 104 -3.07 9.25 7.92
N GLN A 105 -2.78 7.95 7.83
CA GLN A 105 -3.06 7.01 8.93
C GLN A 105 -2.25 7.33 10.19
N LYS A 106 -0.93 7.56 10.07
CA LYS A 106 -0.09 7.97 11.21
C LYS A 106 -0.66 9.22 11.90
N PHE A 107 -1.02 10.24 11.12
CA PHE A 107 -1.62 11.45 11.68
C PHE A 107 -2.94 11.18 12.42
N ARG A 108 -3.84 10.39 11.84
CA ARG A 108 -5.11 10.01 12.50
C ARG A 108 -4.87 9.29 13.82
N ILE A 109 -3.92 8.35 13.85
CA ILE A 109 -3.55 7.62 15.07
C ILE A 109 -2.99 8.57 16.14
N SER A 110 -2.08 9.48 15.77
CA SER A 110 -1.52 10.46 16.71
C SER A 110 -2.59 11.41 17.27
N VAL A 111 -3.50 11.88 16.41
CA VAL A 111 -4.64 12.73 16.82
C VAL A 111 -5.55 11.98 17.79
N GLU A 112 -5.85 10.72 17.51
CA GLU A 112 -6.68 9.90 18.38
C GLU A 112 -6.01 9.67 19.74
N ALA A 113 -4.71 9.38 19.77
CA ALA A 113 -3.94 9.22 21.00
C ALA A 113 -3.95 10.49 21.86
N VAL A 114 -3.71 11.65 21.25
CA VAL A 114 -3.77 12.96 21.93
C VAL A 114 -5.17 13.24 22.47
N SER A 115 -6.21 12.97 21.68
CA SER A 115 -7.59 13.14 22.12
C SER A 115 -7.93 12.22 23.30
N ARG A 116 -7.51 10.95 23.26
CA ARG A 116 -7.72 10.01 24.37
C ARG A 116 -7.00 10.47 25.64
N PHE A 117 -5.74 10.92 25.51
CA PHE A 117 -4.99 11.47 26.63
C PHE A 117 -5.68 12.68 27.27
N ALA A 118 -6.20 13.60 26.46
CA ALA A 118 -6.91 14.77 26.95
C ALA A 118 -8.20 14.42 27.71
N ILE A 119 -8.95 13.44 27.21
CA ILE A 119 -10.19 12.96 27.85
C ILE A 119 -9.89 12.25 29.16
N GLN A 120 -8.89 11.36 29.20
CA GLN A 120 -8.55 10.59 30.39
C GLN A 120 -8.05 11.46 31.54
N ASN A 121 -7.36 12.56 31.24
CA ASN A 121 -6.86 13.49 32.24
C ASN A 121 -7.82 14.65 32.54
N HIS A 122 -9.06 14.60 32.03
CA HIS A 122 -10.09 15.63 32.22
C HIS A 122 -9.59 17.06 31.88
N LEU A 123 -8.82 17.21 30.81
CA LEU A 123 -8.31 18.51 30.39
C LEU A 123 -9.45 19.44 29.95
N ALA A 124 -9.31 20.74 30.25
CA ALA A 124 -10.25 21.75 29.80
C ALA A 124 -10.37 21.78 28.26
N SER A 125 -11.56 22.09 27.75
CA SER A 125 -11.85 22.11 26.31
C SER A 125 -10.92 23.04 25.53
N SER A 126 -10.59 24.21 26.08
CA SER A 126 -9.66 25.17 25.48
C SER A 126 -8.26 24.59 25.25
N LEU A 127 -7.74 23.81 26.21
CA LEU A 127 -6.44 23.17 26.10
C LEU A 127 -6.47 22.03 25.07
N ARG A 128 -7.56 21.26 25.03
CA ARG A 128 -7.76 20.22 24.02
C ARG A 128 -7.76 20.82 22.61
N ASP A 129 -8.47 21.93 22.39
CA ASP A 129 -8.53 22.59 21.09
C ASP A 129 -7.16 23.14 20.66
N GLN A 130 -6.38 23.68 21.60
CA GLN A 130 -4.99 24.08 21.34
C GLN A 130 -4.11 22.90 20.92
N MET A 131 -4.20 21.76 21.62
CA MET A 131 -3.46 20.55 21.27
C MET A 131 -3.82 20.05 19.87
N MET A 132 -5.11 20.04 19.52
CA MET A 132 -5.59 19.60 18.22
C MET A 132 -5.16 20.54 17.08
N ASN A 133 -5.21 21.85 17.31
CA ASN A 133 -4.72 22.85 16.37
C ASN A 133 -3.21 22.72 16.15
N TYR A 134 -2.43 22.51 17.22
CA TYR A 134 -1.00 22.26 17.12
C TYR A 134 -0.70 21.01 16.28
N MET A 135 -1.40 19.90 16.53
CA MET A 135 -1.23 18.67 15.75
C MET A 135 -1.55 18.87 14.26
N SER A 136 -2.64 19.59 13.95
CA SER A 136 -3.03 19.92 12.56
C SER A 136 -1.99 20.79 11.85
N LEU A 137 -1.47 21.81 12.56
CA LEU A 137 -0.40 22.67 12.06
C LEU A 137 0.87 21.85 11.82
N LYS A 138 1.28 21.04 12.80
CA LYS A 138 2.44 20.16 12.72
C LYS A 138 2.35 19.23 11.51
N PHE A 139 1.20 18.59 11.25
CA PHE A 139 1.02 17.71 10.09
C PHE A 139 1.14 18.43 8.74
N LYS A 140 0.65 19.67 8.65
CA LYS A 140 0.82 20.51 7.44
C LYS A 140 2.28 20.84 7.20
N THR A 141 3.02 21.21 8.25
CA THR A 141 4.43 21.62 8.18
C THR A 141 5.41 20.44 8.04
N GLU A 142 5.09 19.27 8.63
CA GLU A 142 5.84 18.01 8.50
C GLU A 142 5.87 17.43 7.07
N SER A 143 5.19 18.07 6.12
CA SER A 143 5.26 17.69 4.69
C SER A 143 6.68 17.67 4.12
N LEU A 144 7.63 18.30 4.79
CA LEU A 144 9.02 18.41 4.36
C LEU A 144 9.94 17.31 4.91
N GLN A 145 9.48 16.40 5.78
CA GLN A 145 10.33 15.39 6.47
C GLN A 145 11.65 15.99 7.01
N GLN A 146 11.62 17.26 7.41
CA GLN A 146 12.83 18.04 7.59
C GLN A 146 13.70 17.46 8.72
N GLU A 147 13.09 16.97 9.80
CA GLU A 147 13.79 16.28 10.89
C GLU A 147 14.46 14.98 10.42
N GLU A 148 13.74 14.15 9.65
CA GLU A 148 14.22 12.84 9.18
C GLU A 148 15.35 13.01 8.14
N ILE A 149 15.23 14.00 7.27
CA ILE A 149 16.28 14.34 6.28
C ILE A 149 17.51 14.89 6.99
N MET A 150 17.33 15.79 7.96
CA MET A 150 18.45 16.38 8.68
C MET A 150 19.17 15.34 9.55
N SER A 151 18.51 14.32 10.08
CA SER A 151 19.18 13.27 10.87
C SER A 151 20.04 12.32 10.03
N MET A 152 19.73 12.14 8.75
CA MET A 152 20.54 11.31 7.82
C MET A 152 21.81 12.02 7.34
N LEU A 153 21.90 13.35 7.50
CA LEU A 153 23.02 14.15 7.00
C LEU A 153 24.18 14.19 8.01
N PRO A 154 25.45 14.11 7.55
CA PRO A 154 26.61 14.33 8.40
C PRO A 154 26.59 15.71 9.05
N LYS A 155 27.12 15.83 10.27
CA LYS A 155 27.14 17.09 11.05
C LYS A 155 27.62 18.30 10.23
N ALA A 156 28.70 18.15 9.47
CA ALA A 156 29.23 19.22 8.63
C ALA A 156 28.21 19.77 7.61
N MET A 157 27.43 18.91 6.96
CA MET A 157 26.41 19.33 6.00
C MET A 157 25.23 20.03 6.70
N ARG A 158 24.82 19.54 7.87
CA ARG A 158 23.75 20.16 8.66
C ARG A 158 24.15 21.56 9.11
N THR A 159 25.37 21.73 9.62
CA THR A 159 25.92 23.04 10.00
C THR A 159 25.90 24.00 8.81
N SER A 160 26.34 23.57 7.61
CA SER A 160 26.30 24.40 6.40
C SER A 160 24.88 24.79 5.99
N ILE A 161 23.92 23.86 6.08
CA ILE A 161 22.50 24.13 5.79
C ILE A 161 21.92 25.15 6.79
N CYS A 162 22.19 24.97 8.09
CA CYS A 162 21.76 25.91 9.13
C CYS A 162 22.38 27.30 8.93
N GLN A 163 23.66 27.38 8.60
CA GLN A 163 24.32 28.64 8.27
C GLN A 163 23.63 29.31 7.08
N HIS A 164 23.32 28.57 6.01
CA HIS A 164 22.64 29.13 4.85
C HIS A 164 21.22 29.64 5.17
N LEU A 165 20.45 28.89 5.96
CA LEU A 165 19.05 29.21 6.31
C LEU A 165 18.93 30.37 7.33
N PHE A 166 19.78 30.37 8.37
CA PHE A 166 19.60 31.26 9.53
C PHE A 166 20.51 32.48 9.53
N PHE A 167 21.66 32.45 8.85
CA PHE A 167 22.60 33.58 8.83
C PHE A 167 21.98 34.90 8.32
N PRO A 168 21.21 34.93 7.21
CA PRO A 168 20.60 36.17 6.73
C PRO A 168 19.57 36.74 7.71
N THR A 169 18.87 35.87 8.42
CA THR A 169 17.82 36.22 9.39
C THR A 169 18.45 36.78 10.67
N LEU A 170 19.48 36.12 11.19
CA LEU A 170 20.20 36.56 12.39
C LEU A 170 20.93 37.88 12.15
N LYS A 171 21.56 38.07 11.00
CA LYS A 171 22.25 39.32 10.65
C LYS A 171 21.32 40.54 10.58
N LYS A 172 20.04 40.31 10.24
CA LYS A 172 19.01 41.36 10.19
C LYS A 172 18.35 41.63 11.54
N ALA A 173 18.53 40.74 12.52
CA ALA A 173 17.94 40.94 13.84
C ALA A 173 18.66 42.07 14.59
N TYR A 174 17.88 42.92 15.25
CA TYR A 174 18.37 44.09 15.99
C TYR A 174 19.51 43.78 16.95
N LEU A 175 19.46 42.61 17.61
CA LEU A 175 20.43 42.18 18.61
C LEU A 175 21.85 41.92 18.04
N PHE A 176 21.95 41.58 16.75
CA PHE A 176 23.22 41.20 16.11
C PHE A 176 23.78 42.31 15.21
N HIS A 177 23.19 43.51 15.25
CA HIS A 177 23.66 44.62 14.44
C HIS A 177 25.07 45.06 14.90
N GLY A 178 26.05 45.02 13.98
CA GLY A 178 27.45 45.34 14.27
C GLY A 178 28.30 44.19 14.84
N THR A 179 27.75 42.98 14.98
CA THR A 179 28.54 41.79 15.36
C THR A 179 29.28 41.18 14.17
N SER A 180 30.41 40.50 14.43
CA SER A 180 31.21 39.85 13.39
C SER A 180 30.46 38.67 12.78
N ASN A 181 30.67 38.43 11.47
CA ASN A 181 30.07 37.29 10.79
C ASN A 181 30.52 35.96 11.42
N ASP A 182 31.78 35.87 11.87
CA ASP A 182 32.33 34.67 12.50
C ASP A 182 31.61 34.30 13.80
N PHE A 183 31.24 35.31 14.61
CA PHE A 183 30.46 35.08 15.83
C PHE A 183 29.08 34.49 15.53
N ILE A 184 28.38 35.01 14.51
CA ILE A 184 27.06 34.49 14.10
C ILE A 184 27.19 33.06 13.55
N LEU A 185 28.23 32.77 12.77
CA LEU A 185 28.46 31.42 12.22
C LEU A 185 28.79 30.40 13.31
N GLN A 186 29.57 30.80 14.32
CA GLN A 186 29.89 29.97 15.48
C GLN A 186 28.65 29.71 16.34
N LEU A 187 27.82 30.74 16.56
CA LEU A 187 26.56 30.62 17.28
C LEU A 187 25.59 29.63 16.61
N ILE A 188 25.49 29.66 15.28
CA ILE A 188 24.66 28.70 14.52
C ILE A 188 25.20 27.27 14.65
N ALA A 189 26.52 27.09 14.65
CA ALA A 189 27.15 25.79 14.80
C ALA A 189 26.98 25.19 16.21
N GLU A 190 26.95 26.03 17.25
CA GLU A 190 26.72 25.61 18.64
C GLU A 190 25.24 25.32 18.95
N ASN A 191 24.31 26.09 18.37
CA ASN A 191 22.86 25.91 18.56
C ASN A 191 22.20 25.01 17.50
N GLU A 192 22.98 24.24 16.73
CA GLU A 192 22.45 23.30 15.73
C GLU A 192 21.40 22.35 16.36
N SER A 193 21.57 22.00 17.65
CA SER A 193 20.64 21.15 18.41
C SER A 193 19.37 21.85 18.91
N GLY A 194 19.36 23.17 19.05
CA GLY A 194 18.17 23.93 19.46
C GLY A 194 17.34 24.44 18.28
N ILE A 195 17.97 24.57 17.11
CA ILE A 195 17.39 25.12 15.88
C ILE A 195 16.74 24.02 15.03
N LEU A 196 17.33 22.83 15.03
CA LEU A 196 16.68 21.62 14.52
C LEU A 196 15.99 20.93 15.69
N PRO A 197 14.78 20.37 15.53
CA PRO A 197 14.15 19.59 16.58
C PRO A 197 15.02 18.35 16.83
N THR A 198 15.85 18.38 17.86
CA THR A 198 16.63 17.22 18.27
C THR A 198 15.79 16.34 19.18
N TRP A 199 15.70 15.07 18.81
CA TRP A 199 15.73 13.98 19.78
C TRP A 199 16.92 13.11 19.44
#